data_AF-A0A9E2LWE5-F1
#
_entry.id   AF-A0A9E2LWE5-F1
#
_cell.length_a   1.000
_cell.length_b   1.000
_cell.length_c   1.000
_cell.angle_alpha   90.00
_cell.angle_beta   90.00
_cell.angle_gamma   90.00
#
_symmetry.space_group_name_H-M   'P 1'
#
loop_
_entity.id
_entity.type
_entity.pdbx_description
1 polymer ?
#
loop_
_entity_poly.entity_id
_entity_poly.type
_entity_poly.pdbx_seq_one_letter_code
_entity_poly.pdbx_strand_id
1 'polypeptide(L)'
;MADERLINKGRSVALADLLAQGNTSVGAARKHATELSPCGWTQAKTVLLEDLLAQLGAQAGAGRTQTEDARTKTRHEAAARENAKTLLRKLQEGLKILHREGTLGDLTLASFSRKGKPLRSTADLSAYLLRIEPLVAKLDATLGRFFGGHQPSELVRGAVSDLQEADRAQENARQALPGRTVERTRLKGRVLDLIDELNGVARIAFDDRPELRAKFNKDHLRRTHRARPAAPAADTPVEQ
;
A
#
# COMPACT_ATOMS: atom_id res chain seq x y z
N MET A 1 -16.47 19.95 10.86
CA MET A 1 -17.34 19.09 11.69
C MET A 1 -18.07 18.00 10.88
N ALA A 2 -18.68 18.28 9.72
CA ALA A 2 -19.35 17.25 8.90
C ALA A 2 -18.43 16.11 8.40
N ASP A 3 -17.17 16.42 8.09
CA ASP A 3 -16.20 15.43 7.62
C ASP A 3 -15.79 14.41 8.69
N GLU A 4 -15.72 14.82 9.95
CA GLU A 4 -15.32 13.95 11.06
C GLU A 4 -16.42 12.94 11.39
N ARG A 5 -17.69 13.34 11.28
CA ARG A 5 -18.85 12.43 11.36
C ARG A 5 -18.76 11.31 10.31
N LEU A 6 -18.50 11.67 9.05
CA LEU A 6 -18.38 10.72 7.95
C LEU A 6 -17.23 9.74 8.17
N ILE A 7 -16.07 10.24 8.60
CA ILE A 7 -14.91 9.41 8.92
C ILE A 7 -15.26 8.43 10.05
N ASN A 8 -15.85 8.89 11.15
CA ASN A 8 -16.22 8.00 12.26
C ASN A 8 -17.26 6.95 11.84
N LYS A 9 -18.25 7.34 11.03
CA LYS A 9 -19.25 6.42 10.47
C LYS A 9 -18.62 5.36 9.56
N GLY A 10 -17.66 5.75 8.73
CA GLY A 10 -16.95 4.85 7.82
C GLY A 10 -15.98 3.89 8.49
N ARG A 11 -15.53 4.15 9.73
CA ARG A 11 -14.60 3.26 10.47
C ARG A 11 -15.25 1.93 10.89
N SER A 12 -16.55 1.93 11.17
CA SER A 12 -17.24 0.82 11.85
C SER A 12 -17.72 -0.32 10.96
N VAL A 13 -17.53 -0.24 9.64
CA VAL A 13 -18.07 -1.20 8.66
C VAL A 13 -16.98 -1.76 7.77
N ALA A 14 -16.97 -3.06 7.51
CA ALA A 14 -16.01 -3.66 6.57
C ALA A 14 -16.31 -3.21 5.12
N LEU A 15 -15.26 -3.02 4.32
CA LEU A 15 -15.41 -2.52 2.94
C LEU A 15 -16.19 -3.50 2.05
N ALA A 16 -15.95 -4.80 2.20
CA ALA A 16 -16.66 -5.84 1.44
C ALA A 16 -18.16 -5.83 1.74
N ASP A 17 -18.54 -5.79 3.01
CA ASP A 17 -19.93 -5.70 3.45
C ASP A 17 -20.62 -4.44 2.90
N LEU A 18 -19.91 -3.31 2.94
CA LEU A 18 -20.45 -2.04 2.44
C LEU A 18 -20.68 -2.06 0.93
N LEU A 19 -19.77 -2.66 0.15
CA LEU A 19 -19.94 -2.79 -1.30
C LEU A 19 -21.11 -3.73 -1.64
N ALA A 20 -21.22 -4.87 -0.97
CA ALA A 20 -22.33 -5.81 -1.15
C ALA A 20 -23.68 -5.15 -0.79
N GLN A 21 -23.71 -4.40 0.31
CA GLN A 21 -24.89 -3.68 0.76
C GLN A 21 -25.28 -2.56 -0.19
N GLY A 22 -24.33 -1.73 -0.59
CA GLY A 22 -24.58 -0.65 -1.53
C GLY A 22 -25.13 -1.16 -2.86
N ASN A 23 -24.56 -2.23 -3.43
CA ASN A 23 -25.06 -2.82 -4.67
C ASN A 23 -26.50 -3.33 -4.53
N THR A 24 -26.83 -3.95 -3.39
CA THR A 24 -28.19 -4.40 -3.09
C THR A 24 -29.16 -3.21 -2.97
N SER A 25 -28.76 -2.17 -2.23
CA SER A 25 -29.52 -0.93 -2.07
C SER A 25 -29.77 -0.22 -3.40
N VAL A 26 -28.77 -0.15 -4.28
CA VAL A 26 -28.91 0.38 -5.64
C VAL A 26 -29.94 -0.44 -6.45
N GLY A 27 -29.83 -1.77 -6.43
CA GLY A 27 -30.77 -2.64 -7.12
C GLY A 27 -32.20 -2.45 -6.65
N ALA A 28 -32.41 -2.33 -5.33
CA ALA A 28 -33.72 -2.05 -4.74
C ALA A 28 -34.24 -0.66 -5.10
N ALA A 29 -33.38 0.37 -5.06
CA ALA A 29 -33.73 1.74 -5.43
C ALA A 29 -34.16 1.86 -6.90
N ARG A 30 -33.47 1.16 -7.82
CA ARG A 30 -33.85 1.11 -9.24
C ARG A 30 -35.19 0.42 -9.44
N LYS A 31 -35.38 -0.73 -8.79
CA LYS A 31 -36.59 -1.56 -8.93
C LYS A 31 -37.86 -0.84 -8.46
N HIS A 32 -37.73 0.02 -7.45
CA HIS A 32 -38.85 0.73 -6.83
C HIS A 32 -38.76 2.26 -6.99
N ALA A 33 -38.14 2.73 -8.06
CA ALA A 33 -37.87 4.14 -8.26
C ALA A 33 -39.15 5.00 -8.30
N THR A 34 -40.24 4.47 -8.86
CA THR A 34 -41.52 5.16 -8.96
C THR A 34 -42.19 5.36 -7.61
N GLU A 35 -42.05 4.42 -6.68
CA GLU A 35 -42.63 4.50 -5.33
C GLU A 35 -41.75 5.33 -4.38
N LEU A 36 -40.44 5.33 -4.61
CA LEU A 36 -39.47 6.05 -3.78
C LEU A 36 -39.35 7.54 -4.13
N SER A 37 -39.55 7.90 -5.41
CA SER A 37 -39.41 9.28 -5.90
C SER A 37 -40.34 10.29 -5.19
N PRO A 38 -41.65 10.01 -5.00
CA PRO A 38 -42.54 10.90 -4.25
C PRO A 38 -42.11 11.13 -2.80
N CYS A 39 -41.36 10.20 -2.22
CA CYS A 39 -40.85 10.27 -0.85
C CYS A 39 -39.45 10.94 -0.75
N GLY A 40 -38.94 11.49 -1.86
CA GLY A 40 -37.71 12.29 -1.87
C GLY A 40 -36.44 11.54 -2.26
N TRP A 41 -36.52 10.27 -2.68
CA TRP A 41 -35.38 9.55 -3.27
C TRP A 41 -35.38 9.66 -4.79
N THR A 42 -34.51 10.51 -5.31
CA THR A 42 -34.45 10.81 -6.75
C THR A 42 -33.48 9.88 -7.49
N GLN A 43 -33.63 9.79 -8.81
CA GLN A 43 -32.68 9.07 -9.67
C GLN A 43 -31.24 9.57 -9.51
N ALA A 44 -31.05 10.87 -9.28
CA ALA A 44 -29.73 11.46 -9.03
C ALA A 44 -29.06 10.88 -7.77
N LYS A 45 -29.82 10.57 -6.71
CA LYS A 45 -29.29 9.94 -5.49
C LYS A 45 -28.86 8.50 -5.74
N THR A 46 -29.60 7.77 -6.58
CA THR A 46 -29.21 6.41 -7.01
C THR A 46 -27.90 6.44 -7.80
N VAL A 47 -27.77 7.35 -8.78
CA VAL A 47 -26.53 7.53 -9.57
C VAL A 47 -25.36 7.92 -8.66
N LEU A 48 -25.58 8.86 -7.73
CA LEU A 48 -24.55 9.26 -6.77
C LEU A 48 -24.09 8.07 -5.91
N LEU A 49 -25.01 7.25 -5.42
CA LEU A 49 -24.66 6.05 -4.65
C LEU A 49 -23.83 5.07 -5.47
N GLU A 50 -24.17 4.85 -6.74
CA GLU A 50 -23.41 4.01 -7.68
C GLU A 50 -21.99 4.53 -7.91
N ASP A 51 -21.85 5.83 -8.18
CA ASP A 51 -20.54 6.46 -8.41
C ASP A 51 -19.65 6.32 -7.18
N LEU A 52 -20.20 6.52 -5.98
CA LEU A 52 -19.44 6.36 -4.73
C LEU A 52 -19.04 4.90 -4.47
N LEU A 53 -19.88 3.94 -4.84
CA LEU A 53 -19.54 2.51 -4.76
C LEU A 53 -18.47 2.11 -5.77
N ALA A 54 -18.53 2.64 -7.00
CA ALA A 54 -17.50 2.44 -8.02
C ALA A 54 -16.16 3.01 -7.54
N GLN A 55 -16.15 4.20 -6.95
CA GLN A 55 -14.96 4.82 -6.36
C GLN A 55 -14.39 3.97 -5.20
N LEU A 56 -15.24 3.45 -4.30
CA LEU A 56 -14.81 2.54 -3.23
C LEU A 56 -14.23 1.22 -3.77
N GLY A 57 -14.84 0.65 -4.79
CA GLY A 57 -14.37 -0.56 -5.47
C GLY A 57 -13.00 -0.34 -6.13
N ALA A 58 -12.82 0.78 -6.81
CA ALA A 58 -11.54 1.16 -7.42
C ALA A 58 -10.43 1.32 -6.36
N GLN A 59 -10.74 1.94 -5.21
CA GLN A 59 -9.80 2.04 -4.09
C GLN A 59 -9.45 0.67 -3.45
N ALA A 60 -10.37 -0.29 -3.47
CA ALA A 60 -10.12 -1.66 -3.01
C ALA A 60 -9.14 -2.40 -3.94
N GLY A 61 -9.34 -2.28 -5.26
CA GLY A 61 -8.43 -2.81 -6.27
C GLY A 61 -7.04 -2.17 -6.19
N ALA A 62 -6.98 -0.84 -6.02
CA ALA A 62 -5.74 -0.10 -5.84
C ALA A 62 -4.98 -0.48 -4.54
N GLY A 63 -5.67 -1.01 -3.53
CA GLY A 63 -5.03 -1.49 -2.30
C GLY A 63 -4.20 -2.77 -2.50
N ARG A 64 -4.61 -3.65 -3.42
CA ARG A 64 -3.86 -4.86 -3.77
C ARG A 64 -2.59 -4.52 -4.54
N THR A 65 -2.70 -3.68 -5.59
CA THR A 65 -1.54 -3.19 -6.34
C THR A 65 -0.58 -2.41 -5.45
N GLN A 66 -1.08 -1.60 -4.49
CA GLN A 66 -0.21 -0.90 -3.54
C GLN A 66 0.54 -1.83 -2.58
N THR A 67 -0.07 -2.95 -2.19
CA THR A 67 0.62 -3.95 -1.35
C THR A 67 1.72 -4.64 -2.14
N GLU A 68 1.47 -4.93 -3.42
CA GLU A 68 2.48 -5.45 -4.34
C GLU A 68 3.59 -4.42 -4.61
N ASP A 69 3.24 -3.16 -4.88
CA ASP A 69 4.19 -2.05 -5.05
C ASP A 69 5.03 -1.84 -3.80
N ALA A 70 4.44 -1.90 -2.61
CA ALA A 70 5.16 -1.78 -1.34
C ALA A 70 6.15 -2.94 -1.15
N ARG A 71 5.76 -4.17 -1.51
CA ARG A 71 6.65 -5.33 -1.52
C ARG A 71 7.78 -5.16 -2.54
N THR A 72 7.47 -4.70 -3.75
CA THR A 72 8.45 -4.44 -4.81
C THR A 72 9.43 -3.36 -4.41
N LYS A 73 8.97 -2.24 -3.83
CA LYS A 73 9.83 -1.17 -3.31
C LYS A 73 10.73 -1.65 -2.15
N THR A 74 10.19 -2.47 -1.25
CA THR A 74 10.98 -3.08 -0.17
C THR A 74 12.06 -4.02 -0.72
N ARG A 75 11.73 -4.83 -1.75
CA ARG A 75 12.70 -5.68 -2.44
C ARG A 75 13.77 -4.87 -3.17
N HIS A 76 13.37 -3.78 -3.83
CA HIS A 76 14.30 -2.87 -4.51
C HIS A 76 15.28 -2.22 -3.53
N GLU A 77 14.79 -1.72 -2.39
CA GLU A 77 15.65 -1.17 -1.33
C GLU A 77 16.64 -2.23 -0.80
N ALA A 78 16.17 -3.46 -0.56
CA ALA A 78 17.04 -4.56 -0.13
C ALA A 78 18.11 -4.90 -1.18
N ALA A 79 17.73 -4.96 -2.46
CA ALA A 79 18.65 -5.21 -3.56
C ALA A 79 19.71 -4.10 -3.70
N ALA A 80 19.30 -2.84 -3.68
CA ALA A 80 20.21 -1.68 -3.74
C ALA A 80 21.22 -1.71 -2.58
N ARG A 81 20.77 -2.05 -1.36
CA ARG A 81 21.66 -2.19 -0.19
C ARG A 81 22.64 -3.34 -0.32
N GLU A 82 22.20 -4.51 -0.80
CA GLU A 82 23.11 -5.65 -1.00
C GLU A 82 24.11 -5.40 -2.13
N ASN A 83 23.69 -4.74 -3.22
CA ASN A 83 24.58 -4.31 -4.30
C ASN A 83 25.63 -3.33 -3.78
N ALA A 84 25.23 -2.31 -3.02
CA ALA A 84 26.14 -1.36 -2.40
C ALA A 84 27.14 -2.02 -1.44
N LYS A 85 26.69 -2.96 -0.60
CA LYS A 85 27.58 -3.73 0.28
C LYS A 85 28.56 -4.62 -0.49
N THR A 86 28.10 -5.23 -1.56
CA THR A 86 28.94 -6.09 -2.42
C THR A 86 30.01 -5.26 -3.12
N LEU A 87 29.64 -4.09 -3.65
CA LEU A 87 30.58 -3.12 -4.21
C LEU A 87 31.61 -2.68 -3.16
N LEU A 88 31.16 -2.33 -1.95
CA LEU A 88 32.06 -1.97 -0.86
C LEU A 88 33.04 -3.09 -0.48
N ARG A 89 32.59 -4.35 -0.48
CA ARG A 89 33.45 -5.50 -0.20
C ARG A 89 34.52 -5.64 -1.29
N LYS A 90 34.14 -5.55 -2.57
CA LYS A 90 35.08 -5.60 -3.70
C LYS A 90 36.09 -4.45 -3.64
N LEU A 91 35.64 -3.23 -3.35
CA LEU A 91 36.52 -2.06 -3.16
C LEU A 91 37.50 -2.30 -2.01
N GLN A 92 37.04 -2.81 -0.87
CA GLN A 92 37.91 -3.08 0.28
C GLN A 92 38.99 -4.11 -0.03
N GLU A 93 38.65 -5.20 -0.72
CA GLU A 93 39.65 -6.20 -1.13
C GLU A 93 40.62 -5.65 -2.18
N GLY A 94 40.12 -4.91 -3.19
CA GLY A 94 40.97 -4.23 -4.17
C GLY A 94 41.96 -3.26 -3.52
N LEU A 95 41.49 -2.44 -2.57
CA LEU A 95 42.32 -1.50 -1.82
C LEU A 95 43.39 -2.21 -0.97
N LYS A 96 43.08 -3.35 -0.35
CA LYS A 96 44.08 -4.15 0.39
C LYS A 96 45.16 -4.70 -0.53
N ILE A 97 44.81 -5.14 -1.73
CA ILE A 97 45.77 -5.63 -2.73
C ILE A 97 46.67 -4.47 -3.18
N LEU A 98 46.09 -3.33 -3.55
CA LEU A 98 46.87 -2.14 -3.94
C LEU A 98 47.78 -1.64 -2.81
N HIS A 99 47.34 -1.75 -1.56
CA HIS A 99 48.18 -1.44 -0.40
C HIS A 99 49.40 -2.35 -0.30
N ARG A 100 49.22 -3.65 -0.50
CA ARG A 100 50.32 -4.63 -0.50
C ARG A 100 51.28 -4.42 -1.66
N GLU A 101 50.79 -3.96 -2.80
CA GLU A 101 51.58 -3.65 -3.99
C GLU A 101 52.26 -2.27 -3.94
N GLY A 102 51.94 -1.43 -2.95
CA GLY A 102 52.50 -0.07 -2.85
C GLY A 102 51.93 0.92 -3.88
N THR A 103 50.81 0.58 -4.54
CA THR A 103 50.24 1.36 -5.66
C THR A 103 49.12 2.33 -5.25
N LEU A 104 48.95 2.55 -3.94
CA LEU A 104 47.95 3.47 -3.38
C LEU A 104 48.34 4.97 -3.45
N GLY A 105 49.60 5.27 -3.81
CA GLY A 105 50.12 6.65 -3.80
C GLY A 105 50.00 7.29 -2.41
N ASP A 106 49.46 8.50 -2.36
CA ASP A 106 49.28 9.27 -1.10
C ASP A 106 48.09 8.81 -0.25
N LEU A 107 47.28 7.86 -0.75
CA LEU A 107 46.09 7.38 -0.04
C LEU A 107 46.45 6.23 0.91
N THR A 108 45.85 6.25 2.10
CA THR A 108 45.99 5.17 3.08
C THR A 108 44.69 4.39 3.22
N LEU A 109 44.76 3.11 3.64
CA LEU A 109 43.57 2.32 3.98
C LEU A 109 42.69 3.01 5.03
N ALA A 110 43.29 3.81 5.93
CA ALA A 110 42.58 4.60 6.92
C ALA A 110 41.63 5.65 6.29
N SER A 111 41.94 6.15 5.09
CA SER A 111 41.09 7.10 4.34
C SER A 111 39.72 6.48 3.98
N PHE A 112 39.71 5.16 3.79
CA PHE A 112 38.54 4.34 3.51
C PHE A 112 37.99 3.64 4.76
N SER A 113 38.35 4.08 5.96
CA SER A 113 37.81 3.51 7.20
C SER A 113 36.38 3.97 7.47
N ARG A 114 35.57 3.07 8.04
CA ARG A 114 34.23 3.36 8.55
C ARG A 114 34.39 3.86 9.98
N LYS A 115 34.37 5.16 10.20
CA LYS A 115 34.48 5.76 11.55
C LYS A 115 33.27 5.36 12.42
N GLY A 116 33.39 4.27 13.15
CA GLY A 116 32.58 3.92 14.34
C GLY A 116 31.12 3.49 14.13
N LYS A 117 30.47 3.79 13.00
CA LYS A 117 29.06 3.41 12.77
C LYS A 117 28.92 2.23 11.79
N PRO A 118 28.15 1.19 12.15
CA PRO A 118 27.83 0.12 11.22
C PRO A 118 26.90 0.66 10.12
N LEU A 119 27.25 0.43 8.85
CA LEU A 119 26.49 0.86 7.67
C LEU A 119 25.20 0.02 7.54
N ARG A 120 24.23 0.30 8.42
CA ARG A 120 22.98 -0.45 8.51
C ARG A 120 21.89 0.17 7.66
N SER A 121 21.78 1.49 7.56
CA SER A 121 20.71 2.13 6.78
C SER A 121 21.13 2.48 5.34
N THR A 122 20.13 2.67 4.46
CA THR A 122 20.28 3.18 3.09
C THR A 122 20.97 4.54 3.10
N ALA A 123 20.58 5.43 4.02
CA ALA A 123 21.19 6.73 4.23
C ALA A 123 22.67 6.64 4.66
N ASP A 124 23.01 5.75 5.61
CA ASP A 124 24.40 5.55 6.05
C ASP A 124 25.28 5.05 4.91
N LEU A 125 24.77 4.09 4.11
CA LEU A 125 25.48 3.53 2.95
C LEU A 125 25.70 4.60 1.88
N SER A 126 24.67 5.37 1.54
CA SER A 126 24.75 6.44 0.54
C SER A 126 25.73 7.53 0.98
N ALA A 127 25.65 8.01 2.23
CA ALA A 127 26.55 9.01 2.77
C ALA A 127 28.01 8.52 2.80
N TYR A 128 28.23 7.25 3.13
CA TYR A 128 29.55 6.66 3.11
C TYR A 128 30.12 6.55 1.70
N LEU A 129 29.32 6.09 0.74
CA LEU A 129 29.72 5.98 -0.67
C LEU A 129 30.04 7.35 -1.27
N LEU A 130 29.21 8.37 -1.02
CA LEU A 130 29.47 9.75 -1.42
C LEU A 130 30.79 10.29 -0.86
N ARG A 131 31.12 9.95 0.39
CA ARG A 131 32.38 10.38 1.01
C ARG A 131 33.61 9.75 0.34
N ILE A 132 33.52 8.48 -0.07
CA ILE A 132 34.67 7.76 -0.64
C ILE A 132 34.76 7.88 -2.17
N GLU A 133 33.69 8.26 -2.86
CA GLU A 133 33.66 8.45 -4.33
C GLU A 133 34.84 9.27 -4.88
N PRO A 134 35.19 10.45 -4.35
CA PRO A 134 36.31 11.23 -4.89
C PRO A 134 37.67 10.58 -4.60
N LEU A 135 37.77 9.71 -3.60
CA LEU A 135 38.99 8.95 -3.31
C LEU A 135 39.11 7.74 -4.25
N VAL A 136 37.99 7.09 -4.56
CA VAL A 136 37.91 5.99 -5.52
C VAL A 136 38.24 6.49 -6.93
N ALA A 137 37.75 7.68 -7.30
CA ALA A 137 38.01 8.29 -8.61
C ALA A 137 39.51 8.47 -8.89
N LYS A 138 40.30 8.87 -7.87
CA LYS A 138 41.76 8.97 -7.98
C LYS A 138 42.45 7.64 -8.27
N LEU A 139 41.78 6.52 -7.98
CA LEU A 139 42.30 5.16 -8.13
C LEU A 139 41.61 4.40 -9.27
N ASP A 140 40.77 5.03 -10.09
CA ASP A 140 39.96 4.35 -11.09
C ASP A 140 40.80 3.52 -12.07
N ALA A 141 41.90 4.10 -12.58
CA ALA A 141 42.80 3.41 -13.49
C ALA A 141 43.41 2.14 -12.85
N THR A 142 43.79 2.22 -11.58
CA THR A 142 44.45 1.14 -10.85
C THR A 142 43.46 0.08 -10.36
N LEU A 143 42.26 0.50 -9.94
CA LEU A 143 41.21 -0.39 -9.46
C LEU A 143 40.41 -1.03 -10.61
N GLY A 144 40.35 -0.42 -11.79
CA GLY A 144 39.54 -0.88 -12.92
C GLY A 144 39.77 -2.35 -13.33
N ARG A 145 40.99 -2.88 -13.13
CA ARG A 145 41.32 -4.30 -13.34
C ARG A 145 40.47 -5.26 -12.50
N PHE A 146 40.03 -4.84 -11.30
CA PHE A 146 39.18 -5.65 -10.40
C PHE A 146 37.69 -5.52 -10.73
N PHE A 147 37.34 -4.58 -11.60
CA PHE A 147 35.96 -4.25 -11.98
C PHE A 147 35.70 -4.55 -13.46
N GLY A 148 36.47 -5.44 -14.08
CA GLY A 148 36.25 -5.89 -15.45
C GLY A 148 36.36 -4.78 -16.50
N GLY A 149 37.18 -3.74 -16.23
CA GLY A 149 37.34 -2.60 -17.12
C GLY A 149 36.35 -1.45 -16.89
N HIS A 150 35.39 -1.60 -15.97
CA HIS A 150 34.53 -0.49 -15.55
C HIS A 150 35.26 0.46 -14.59
N GLN A 151 34.88 1.73 -14.62
CA GLN A 151 35.37 2.73 -13.66
C GLN A 151 34.69 2.53 -12.29
N PRO A 152 35.46 2.22 -11.23
CA PRO A 152 34.90 2.00 -9.90
C PRO A 152 34.14 3.20 -9.33
N SER A 153 34.57 4.43 -9.65
CA SER A 153 33.86 5.66 -9.26
C SER A 153 32.46 5.76 -9.88
N GLU A 154 32.30 5.36 -11.14
CA GLU A 154 31.00 5.31 -11.82
C GLU A 154 30.07 4.28 -11.17
N LEU A 155 30.61 3.11 -10.81
CA LEU A 155 29.85 2.09 -10.08
C LEU A 155 29.42 2.58 -8.69
N VAL A 156 30.27 3.35 -8.00
CA VAL A 156 29.94 3.98 -6.72
C VAL A 156 28.83 5.02 -6.90
N ARG A 157 28.91 5.86 -7.94
CA ARG A 157 27.90 6.87 -8.25
C ARG A 157 26.55 6.24 -8.60
N GLY A 158 26.56 5.16 -9.40
CA GLY A 158 25.37 4.37 -9.70
C GLY A 158 24.73 3.81 -8.42
N ALA A 159 25.52 3.16 -7.56
CA ALA A 159 25.03 2.64 -6.29
C ALA A 159 24.45 3.73 -5.36
N VAL A 160 25.04 4.93 -5.35
CA VAL A 160 24.48 6.08 -4.61
C VAL A 160 23.13 6.48 -5.18
N SER A 161 23.00 6.57 -6.50
CA SER A 161 21.74 6.90 -7.18
C SER A 161 20.64 5.89 -6.83
N ASP A 162 20.94 4.59 -6.94
CA ASP A 162 19.99 3.50 -6.64
C ASP A 162 19.49 3.55 -5.19
N LEU A 163 20.40 3.80 -4.24
CA LEU A 163 20.05 3.94 -2.83
C LEU A 163 19.16 5.17 -2.58
N GLN A 164 19.45 6.31 -3.21
CA GLN A 164 18.66 7.53 -3.06
C GLN A 164 17.28 7.40 -3.70
N GLU A 165 17.17 6.74 -4.84
CA GLU A 165 15.89 6.45 -5.49
C GLU A 165 15.03 5.53 -4.62
N ALA A 166 15.61 4.47 -4.08
CA ALA A 166 14.92 3.56 -3.17
C ALA A 166 14.39 4.27 -1.90
N ASP A 167 15.21 5.14 -1.31
CA ASP A 167 14.85 5.93 -0.11
C ASP A 167 13.68 6.89 -0.40
N ARG A 168 13.76 7.65 -1.51
CA ARG A 168 12.68 8.54 -1.97
C ARG A 168 11.38 7.79 -2.25
N ALA A 169 11.46 6.63 -2.90
CA ALA A 169 10.29 5.82 -3.23
C ALA A 169 9.57 5.30 -1.98
N GLN A 170 10.31 5.00 -0.92
CA GLN A 170 9.78 4.57 0.37
C GLN A 170 9.16 5.74 1.15
N GLU A 171 9.82 6.89 1.19
CA GLU A 171 9.33 8.07 1.89
C GLU A 171 8.04 8.62 1.26
N ASN A 172 8.00 8.72 -0.08
CA ASN A 172 6.78 9.10 -0.80
C ASN A 172 5.61 8.15 -0.52
N ALA A 173 5.88 6.84 -0.38
CA ALA A 173 4.85 5.87 -0.03
C ALA A 173 4.32 6.09 1.40
N ARG A 174 5.21 6.37 2.36
CA ARG A 174 4.84 6.67 3.76
C ARG A 174 3.99 7.92 3.88
N GLN A 175 4.34 8.98 3.16
CA GLN A 175 3.59 10.24 3.18
C GLN A 175 2.19 10.11 2.56
N ALA A 176 2.02 9.23 1.58
CA ALA A 176 0.72 9.02 0.92
C ALA A 176 -0.29 8.16 1.72
N LEU A 177 0.18 7.38 2.72
CA LEU A 177 -0.63 6.42 3.49
C LEU A 177 -1.74 7.08 4.36
N PRO A 178 -1.48 8.16 5.12
CA PRO A 178 -2.49 8.79 5.96
C PRO A 178 -3.64 9.42 5.16
N GLY A 179 -3.33 10.19 4.11
CA GLY A 179 -4.34 10.88 3.29
C GLY A 179 -5.31 9.91 2.60
N ARG A 180 -4.78 8.81 2.06
CA ARG A 180 -5.61 7.76 1.41
C ARG A 180 -6.51 7.03 2.40
N THR A 181 -6.04 6.81 3.63
CA THR A 181 -6.83 6.15 4.67
C THR A 181 -8.00 7.04 5.11
N VAL A 182 -7.77 8.34 5.27
CA VAL A 182 -8.82 9.31 5.63
C VAL A 182 -9.87 9.41 4.52
N GLU A 183 -9.45 9.58 3.26
CA GLU A 183 -10.36 9.67 2.12
C GLU A 183 -11.21 8.40 1.96
N ARG A 184 -10.60 7.22 2.03
CA ARG A 184 -11.35 5.95 1.98
C ARG A 184 -12.40 5.87 3.08
N THR A 185 -12.04 6.30 4.30
CA THR A 185 -12.95 6.25 5.44
C THR A 185 -14.10 7.25 5.30
N ARG A 186 -13.81 8.46 4.81
CA ARG A 186 -14.82 9.47 4.48
C ARG A 186 -15.78 8.97 3.41
N LEU A 187 -15.27 8.34 2.35
CA LEU A 187 -16.07 7.79 1.25
C LEU A 187 -17.02 6.69 1.73
N LYS A 188 -16.53 5.77 2.59
CA LYS A 188 -17.38 4.77 3.26
C LYS A 188 -18.49 5.41 4.09
N GLY A 189 -18.19 6.51 4.80
CA GLY A 189 -19.18 7.28 5.54
C GLY A 189 -20.30 7.84 4.66
N ARG A 190 -19.95 8.39 3.49
CA ARG A 190 -20.93 8.96 2.55
C ARG A 190 -21.87 7.91 1.99
N VAL A 191 -21.34 6.75 1.61
CA VAL A 191 -22.16 5.61 1.16
C VAL A 191 -23.13 5.15 2.26
N LEU A 192 -22.65 5.06 3.51
CA LEU A 192 -23.50 4.71 4.64
C LEU A 192 -24.59 5.75 4.95
N ASP A 193 -24.32 7.04 4.74
CA ASP A 193 -25.33 8.09 4.86
C ASP A 193 -26.43 7.95 3.81
N LEU A 194 -26.06 7.76 2.53
CA LEU A 194 -27.03 7.56 1.45
C LEU A 194 -27.86 6.29 1.63
N ILE A 195 -27.26 5.20 2.12
CA ILE A 195 -28.02 3.98 2.43
C ILE A 195 -29.00 4.22 3.58
N ASP A 196 -28.58 4.91 4.64
CA ASP A 196 -29.46 5.20 5.77
C ASP A 196 -30.60 6.16 5.34
N GLU A 197 -30.33 7.10 4.45
CA GLU A 197 -31.34 7.97 3.83
C GLU A 197 -32.32 7.18 2.97
N LEU A 198 -31.83 6.31 2.07
CA LEU A 198 -32.68 5.43 1.27
C LEU A 198 -33.59 4.57 2.16
N ASN A 199 -33.06 4.06 3.26
CA ASN A 199 -33.82 3.26 4.21
C ASN A 199 -34.89 4.09 4.91
N GLY A 200 -34.59 5.35 5.24
CA GLY A 200 -35.57 6.30 5.75
C GLY A 200 -36.71 6.52 4.77
N VAL A 201 -36.40 6.80 3.51
CA VAL A 201 -37.40 6.98 2.44
C VAL A 201 -38.22 5.70 2.25
N ALA A 202 -37.58 4.54 2.21
CA ALA A 202 -38.26 3.26 2.02
C ALA A 202 -39.24 2.94 3.16
N ARG A 203 -38.95 3.36 4.40
CA ARG A 203 -39.91 3.21 5.52
C ARG A 203 -41.18 4.02 5.29
N ILE A 204 -41.07 5.20 4.69
CA ILE A 204 -42.21 6.06 4.37
C ILE A 204 -42.97 5.52 3.16
N ALA A 205 -42.26 5.16 2.08
CA ALA A 205 -42.87 4.70 0.83
C ALA A 205 -43.56 3.33 0.93
N PHE A 206 -43.16 2.51 1.90
CA PHE A 206 -43.64 1.13 2.09
C PHE A 206 -44.17 0.88 3.49
N ASP A 207 -44.76 1.88 4.16
CA ASP A 207 -45.24 1.73 5.54
C ASP A 207 -46.23 0.56 5.68
N ASP A 208 -47.18 0.45 4.74
CA ASP A 208 -48.17 -0.62 4.68
C ASP A 208 -47.64 -1.94 4.09
N ARG A 209 -46.36 -1.98 3.66
CA ARG A 209 -45.76 -3.11 2.93
C ARG A 209 -44.46 -3.57 3.61
N PRO A 210 -44.54 -4.26 4.76
CA PRO A 210 -43.36 -4.65 5.55
C PRO A 210 -42.39 -5.55 4.77
N GLU A 211 -42.90 -6.39 3.87
CA GLU A 211 -42.16 -7.24 2.93
C GLU A 211 -41.21 -6.43 2.03
N LEU A 212 -41.67 -5.27 1.54
CA LEU A 212 -40.88 -4.38 0.68
C LEU A 212 -39.91 -3.56 1.52
N ARG A 213 -40.34 -3.08 2.69
CA ARG A 213 -39.51 -2.37 3.65
C ARG A 213 -38.31 -3.20 4.11
N ALA A 214 -38.50 -4.51 4.31
CA ALA A 214 -37.43 -5.43 4.69
C ALA A 214 -36.27 -5.42 3.66
N LYS A 215 -36.57 -5.33 2.35
CA LYS A 215 -35.55 -5.37 1.28
C LYS A 215 -34.53 -4.23 1.35
N PHE A 216 -34.85 -3.12 2.01
CA PHE A 216 -33.95 -1.99 2.21
C PHE A 216 -33.17 -2.09 3.53
N ASN A 217 -33.55 -2.97 4.45
CA ASN A 217 -32.97 -2.98 5.79
C ASN A 217 -31.46 -3.32 5.78
N LYS A 218 -30.68 -2.50 6.50
CA LYS A 218 -29.22 -2.52 6.56
C LYS A 218 -28.61 -3.82 7.10
N ASP A 219 -29.41 -4.60 7.82
CA ASP A 219 -28.97 -5.84 8.47
C ASP A 219 -29.05 -7.10 7.60
N HIS A 220 -29.59 -7.02 6.38
CA HIS A 220 -29.78 -8.23 5.55
C HIS A 220 -28.48 -8.92 5.13
N LEU A 221 -27.32 -8.25 5.18
CA LEU A 221 -26.03 -8.82 4.78
C LEU A 221 -25.11 -9.17 5.95
N ARG A 222 -25.42 -8.72 7.17
CA ARG A 222 -24.70 -9.18 8.37
C ARG A 222 -25.07 -10.61 8.76
N ARG A 223 -26.27 -11.09 8.39
CA ARG A 223 -26.73 -12.45 8.71
C ARG A 223 -26.19 -13.52 7.77
N THR A 224 -25.94 -13.20 6.50
CA THR A 224 -25.50 -14.18 5.49
C THR A 224 -24.08 -14.71 5.76
N HIS A 225 -23.23 -13.96 6.46
CA HIS A 225 -21.91 -14.43 6.90
C HIS A 225 -21.90 -15.15 8.25
N ARG A 226 -22.96 -15.04 9.06
CA ARG A 226 -23.05 -15.72 10.37
C ARG A 226 -23.80 -17.05 10.31
N ALA A 227 -24.52 -17.32 9.22
CA ALA A 227 -25.38 -18.49 9.06
C ALA A 227 -24.77 -19.59 8.16
N ARG A 228 -23.46 -19.89 8.30
CA ARG A 228 -22.93 -21.19 7.86
C ARG A 228 -22.81 -22.10 9.09
N PRO A 229 -23.84 -22.90 9.44
CA PRO A 229 -23.65 -23.94 10.43
C PRO A 229 -22.60 -24.93 9.90
N ALA A 230 -21.70 -25.35 10.79
CA ALA A 230 -20.76 -26.42 10.52
C ALA A 230 -21.58 -27.65 10.08
N ALA A 231 -21.13 -28.30 8.99
CA ALA A 231 -21.72 -29.55 8.56
C ALA A 231 -21.71 -30.55 9.73
N PRO A 232 -22.80 -31.30 9.98
CA PRO A 232 -22.80 -32.32 11.02
C PRO A 232 -21.72 -33.36 10.70
N ALA A 233 -20.92 -33.68 11.71
CA ALA A 233 -19.92 -34.74 11.64
C ALA A 233 -20.62 -36.05 11.24
N ALA A 234 -20.08 -36.72 10.23
CA ALA A 234 -20.57 -38.01 9.77
C ALA A 234 -20.51 -39.02 10.94
N ASP A 235 -21.62 -39.71 11.16
CA ASP A 235 -21.72 -40.88 12.03
C ASP A 235 -20.69 -41.94 11.59
N THR A 236 -19.80 -42.32 12.50
CA THR A 236 -18.98 -43.53 12.35
C THR A 236 -19.83 -44.73 12.77
N PRO A 237 -20.02 -45.76 11.92
CA PRO A 237 -20.70 -46.98 12.35
C PRO A 237 -19.80 -47.75 13.32
N VAL A 238 -20.37 -48.18 14.44
CA VAL A 238 -19.78 -49.17 15.35
C VAL A 238 -20.03 -50.54 14.72
N GLU A 239 -18.97 -51.17 14.20
CA GLU A 239 -18.99 -52.61 13.90
C GLU A 239 -18.94 -53.40 15.21
N GLN A 240 -19.83 -54.39 15.31
CA GLN A 240 -19.82 -55.46 16.31
C GLN A 240 -18.97 -56.63 15.82
#